data_AF-A0A453FJU4-F1
#
_entry.id   AF-A0A453FJU4-F1
#
_cell.length_a   1.000
_cell.length_b   1.000
_cell.length_c   1.000
_cell.angle_alpha   90.00
_cell.angle_beta   90.00
_cell.angle_gamma   90.00
#
_symmetry.space_group_name_H-M   'P 1'
#
loop_
_entity.id
_entity.type
_entity.pdbx_description
1 polymer ?
#
loop_
_entity_poly.entity_id
_entity_poly.type
_entity_poly.pdbx_seq_one_letter_code
_entity_poly.pdbx_strand_id
1 'polypeptide(L)'
;PAEPPAQQPVAARCPQADAVRACRALFEEHADDDDDGEEGEEEEGDVARFFDELLEKDAGLRGFYEAERETGRFLCLVCEGVGARAGKRFPGCAALVQHAGSVARTKRRLAHRAFADALGRLLGWGAGRTTPVPVNMLPGSCQNVA
;
A
#
# COMPACT_ATOMS: atom_id res chain seq x y z
N PRO A 1 35.69 -7.31 -30.79
CA PRO A 1 34.38 -6.62 -30.64
C PRO A 1 33.47 -7.49 -29.76
N ALA A 2 33.33 -7.12 -28.49
CA ALA A 2 32.37 -7.77 -27.60
C ALA A 2 30.98 -7.23 -27.93
N GLU A 3 30.04 -8.13 -28.22
CA GLU A 3 28.63 -7.78 -28.41
C GLU A 3 28.09 -7.18 -27.10
N PRO A 4 27.36 -6.04 -27.15
CA PRO A 4 26.73 -5.51 -25.97
C PRO A 4 25.65 -6.49 -25.48
N PRO A 5 25.52 -6.72 -24.17
CA PRO A 5 24.55 -7.67 -23.64
C PRO A 5 23.15 -7.23 -24.08
N ALA A 6 22.44 -8.16 -24.73
CA ALA A 6 21.09 -7.98 -25.23
C ALA A 6 20.18 -7.47 -24.10
N GLN A 7 19.81 -6.20 -24.19
CA GLN A 7 18.79 -5.62 -23.33
C GLN A 7 17.46 -6.29 -23.71
N GLN A 8 16.94 -7.12 -22.79
CA GLN A 8 15.63 -7.73 -22.91
C GLN A 8 14.58 -6.65 -23.23
N PRO A 9 13.56 -6.96 -24.05
CA PRO A 9 12.55 -5.98 -24.42
C PRO A 9 11.92 -5.42 -23.15
N VAL A 10 12.10 -4.11 -22.96
CA VAL A 10 11.58 -3.32 -21.84
C VAL A 10 10.07 -3.18 -21.98
N ALA A 11 9.33 -4.29 -21.92
CA ALA A 11 7.97 -4.22 -21.40
C ALA A 11 8.11 -3.54 -20.04
N ALA A 12 7.67 -2.29 -19.94
CA ALA A 12 7.85 -1.44 -18.77
C ALA A 12 7.59 -2.28 -17.52
N ARG A 13 8.66 -2.66 -16.81
CA ARG A 13 8.57 -3.46 -15.58
C ARG A 13 7.59 -2.70 -14.71
N CYS A 14 6.42 -3.27 -14.44
CA CYS A 14 5.51 -2.69 -13.45
C CYS A 14 6.35 -2.57 -12.18
N PRO A 15 6.58 -1.36 -11.63
CA PRO A 15 7.53 -1.16 -10.53
C PRO A 15 7.19 -1.98 -9.28
N GLN A 16 5.93 -2.44 -9.19
CA GLN A 16 5.41 -3.26 -8.12
C GLN A 16 5.47 -4.78 -8.40
N ALA A 17 5.92 -5.23 -9.57
CA ALA A 17 5.84 -6.65 -9.96
C ALA A 17 6.67 -7.56 -9.05
N ASP A 18 7.85 -7.11 -8.64
CA ASP A 18 8.74 -7.89 -7.77
C ASP A 18 8.17 -7.92 -6.34
N ALA A 19 7.63 -6.78 -5.86
CA ALA A 19 6.91 -6.65 -4.60
C ALA A 19 5.65 -7.52 -4.51
N VAL A 20 4.86 -7.59 -5.58
CA VAL A 20 3.67 -8.45 -5.65
C VAL A 20 4.06 -9.92 -5.53
N ARG A 21 5.15 -10.35 -6.17
CA ARG A 21 5.64 -11.73 -6.03
C ARG A 21 6.11 -12.04 -4.61
N ALA A 22 6.80 -11.10 -3.96
CA ALA A 22 7.22 -11.25 -2.57
C ALA A 22 6.01 -11.36 -1.62
N CYS A 23 4.99 -10.51 -1.79
CA CYS A 23 3.75 -10.59 -1.01
C CYS A 23 3.00 -11.91 -1.24
N ARG A 24 2.94 -12.38 -2.48
CA ARG A 24 2.32 -13.68 -2.77
C ARG A 24 3.03 -14.82 -2.05
N ALA A 25 4.36 -14.86 -2.07
CA ALA A 25 5.14 -15.86 -1.36
C ALA A 25 4.88 -15.81 0.16
N LEU A 26 4.86 -14.60 0.75
CA LEU A 26 4.57 -14.40 2.17
C LEU A 26 3.19 -14.96 2.57
N PHE A 27 2.16 -14.66 1.78
CA PHE A 27 0.78 -15.07 2.10
C PHE A 27 0.46 -16.51 1.68
N GLU A 28 1.18 -17.10 0.72
CA GLU A 28 1.09 -18.52 0.38
C GLU A 28 1.67 -19.40 1.50
N GLU A 29 2.76 -18.96 2.16
CA GLU A 29 3.33 -19.67 3.32
C GLU A 29 2.38 -19.72 4.53
N HIS A 30 1.46 -18.75 4.60
CA HIS A 30 0.43 -18.63 5.66
C HIS A 30 -0.98 -18.98 5.14
N ALA A 31 -1.12 -19.75 4.07
CA ALA A 31 -2.43 -20.07 3.46
C ALA A 31 -3.12 -21.31 4.06
N ASP A 32 -2.40 -22.15 4.83
CA ASP A 32 -2.92 -23.38 5.44
C ASP A 32 -3.61 -23.16 6.80
N ASP A 33 -3.61 -21.94 7.33
CA ASP A 33 -4.33 -21.58 8.56
C ASP A 33 -5.78 -21.17 8.21
N ASP A 34 -6.60 -22.18 7.87
CA ASP A 34 -8.04 -22.05 7.65
C ASP A 34 -8.84 -22.23 8.95
N ASP A 35 -8.30 -21.74 10.06
CA ASP A 35 -9.06 -21.53 11.29
C ASP A 35 -9.55 -20.08 11.32
N ASP A 36 -10.79 -19.88 11.75
CA ASP A 36 -11.46 -18.57 11.87
C ASP A 36 -10.87 -17.73 13.04
N GLY A 37 -9.57 -17.85 13.25
CA GLY A 37 -8.80 -17.31 14.36
C GLY A 37 -8.17 -15.96 14.00
N GLU A 38 -8.22 -15.05 14.95
CA GLU A 38 -7.73 -13.68 14.84
C GLU A 38 -6.28 -13.63 14.33
N GLU A 39 -5.99 -12.72 13.39
CA GLU A 39 -4.62 -12.40 12.97
C GLU A 39 -3.77 -12.14 14.23
N GLY A 40 -2.81 -13.02 14.52
CA GLY A 40 -2.05 -12.99 15.76
C GLY A 40 -1.14 -11.77 15.84
N GLU A 41 -0.94 -11.22 17.05
CA GLU A 41 -0.05 -10.07 17.27
C GLU A 41 1.38 -10.31 16.75
N GLU A 42 1.84 -11.57 16.79
CA GLU A 42 3.14 -12.00 16.27
C GLU A 42 3.18 -11.99 14.72
N GLU A 43 2.10 -12.40 14.06
CA GLU A 43 1.93 -12.35 12.61
C GLU A 43 1.84 -10.90 12.12
N GLU A 44 1.17 -10.01 12.88
CA GLU A 44 1.14 -8.57 12.59
C GLU A 44 2.55 -7.95 12.63
N GLY A 45 3.36 -8.32 13.63
CA GLY A 45 4.74 -7.85 13.77
C GLY A 45 5.65 -8.29 12.62
N ASP A 46 5.57 -9.55 12.19
CA ASP A 46 6.40 -10.05 11.09
C ASP A 46 6.01 -9.44 9.74
N VAL A 47 4.70 -9.28 9.49
CA VAL A 47 4.20 -8.63 8.28
C VAL A 47 4.55 -7.14 8.23
N ALA A 48 4.52 -6.44 9.36
CA ALA A 48 4.97 -5.05 9.44
C ALA A 48 6.46 -4.91 9.09
N ARG A 49 7.31 -5.76 9.69
CA ARG A 49 8.74 -5.79 9.38
C ARG A 49 8.99 -6.11 7.91
N PHE A 50 8.25 -7.06 7.34
CA PHE A 50 8.36 -7.41 5.92
C PHE A 50 8.15 -6.18 5.01
N PHE A 51 7.11 -5.37 5.24
CA PHE A 51 6.85 -4.21 4.40
C PHE A 51 7.90 -3.11 4.55
N ASP A 52 8.39 -2.87 5.77
CA ASP A 52 9.48 -1.94 6.00
C ASP A 52 10.76 -2.40 5.28
N GLU A 53 11.14 -3.67 5.44
CA GLU A 53 12.31 -4.24 4.75
C GLU A 53 12.16 -4.24 3.23
N LEU A 54 10.96 -4.50 2.71
CA LEU A 54 10.68 -4.50 1.27
C LEU A 54 10.90 -3.11 0.67
N LEU A 55 10.38 -2.06 1.31
CA LEU A 55 10.55 -0.67 0.87
C LEU A 55 11.97 -0.14 1.09
N GLU A 56 12.67 -0.63 2.12
CA GLU A 56 14.07 -0.29 2.36
C GLU A 56 15.00 -0.91 1.32
N LYS A 57 14.82 -2.21 1.00
CA LYS A 57 15.67 -2.96 0.08
C LYS A 57 15.44 -2.60 -1.38
N ASP A 58 14.21 -2.31 -1.77
CA ASP A 58 13.87 -1.99 -3.16
C ASP A 58 13.82 -0.47 -3.40
N ALA A 59 14.99 0.11 -3.69
CA ALA A 59 15.12 1.53 -4.01
C ALA A 59 14.31 1.95 -5.27
N GLY A 60 14.05 1.03 -6.19
CA GLY A 60 13.26 1.30 -7.40
C GLY A 60 11.77 1.43 -7.07
N LEU A 61 11.25 0.52 -6.25
CA LEU A 61 9.89 0.58 -5.73
C LEU A 61 9.68 1.83 -4.89
N ARG A 62 10.64 2.13 -4.00
CA ARG A 62 10.61 3.33 -3.17
C ARG A 62 10.58 4.60 -4.01
N GLY A 63 11.50 4.72 -4.96
CA GLY A 63 11.57 5.86 -5.86
C GLY A 63 10.30 6.02 -6.70
N PHE A 64 9.64 4.93 -7.08
CA PHE A 64 8.35 4.98 -7.77
C PHE A 64 7.23 5.57 -6.90
N TYR A 65 7.11 5.14 -5.63
CA TYR A 65 6.12 5.70 -4.71
C TYR A 65 6.37 7.19 -4.38
N GLU A 66 7.64 7.58 -4.27
CA GLU A 66 8.03 8.97 -4.01
C GLU A 66 7.78 9.87 -5.23
N ALA A 67 8.20 9.44 -6.43
CA ALA A 67 8.12 10.23 -7.66
C ALA A 67 6.69 10.39 -8.17
N GLU A 68 5.89 9.32 -8.13
CA GLU A 68 4.54 9.30 -8.68
C GLU A 68 3.45 9.44 -7.60
N ARG A 69 3.81 10.03 -6.45
CA ARG A 69 2.97 10.11 -5.24
C ARG A 69 1.55 10.60 -5.50
N GLU A 70 1.36 11.51 -6.44
CA GLU A 70 0.06 12.16 -6.73
C GLU A 70 -0.60 11.64 -8.02
N THR A 71 0.19 11.37 -9.06
CA THR A 71 -0.27 11.04 -10.42
C THR A 71 -0.23 9.55 -10.74
N GLY A 72 0.52 8.78 -9.95
CA GLY A 72 0.75 7.36 -10.16
C GLY A 72 -0.50 6.52 -10.04
N ARG A 73 -0.43 5.31 -10.59
CA ARG A 73 -1.46 4.28 -10.42
C ARG A 73 -0.84 3.08 -9.74
N PHE A 74 -1.28 2.83 -8.52
CA PHE A 74 -0.65 1.84 -7.66
C PHE A 74 -1.58 0.67 -7.38
N LEU A 75 -1.02 -0.53 -7.33
CA LEU A 75 -1.67 -1.73 -6.81
C LEU A 75 -1.55 -1.77 -5.28
N CYS A 76 -2.53 -2.40 -4.62
CA CYS A 76 -2.38 -2.80 -3.23
C CYS A 76 -1.66 -4.15 -3.18
N LEU A 77 -0.43 -4.16 -2.65
CA LEU A 77 0.41 -5.35 -2.64
C LEU A 77 -0.24 -6.51 -1.86
N VAL A 78 -1.01 -6.20 -0.82
CA VAL A 78 -1.76 -7.20 -0.05
C VAL A 78 -2.90 -7.81 -0.88
N CYS A 79 -3.72 -6.98 -1.54
CA CYS A 79 -4.77 -7.46 -2.44
C CYS A 79 -4.22 -8.36 -3.56
N GLU A 80 -3.13 -7.93 -4.21
CA GLU A 80 -2.47 -8.72 -5.25
C GLU A 80 -1.86 -10.01 -4.69
N GLY A 81 -1.22 -9.94 -3.52
CA GLY A 81 -0.53 -11.06 -2.90
C GLY A 81 -1.47 -12.18 -2.48
N VAL A 82 -2.65 -11.84 -1.95
CA VAL A 82 -3.66 -12.82 -1.52
C VAL A 82 -4.62 -13.20 -2.66
N GLY A 83 -4.48 -12.59 -3.84
CA GLY A 83 -5.38 -12.78 -4.98
C GLY A 83 -6.78 -12.16 -4.82
N ALA A 84 -7.05 -11.44 -3.73
CA ALA A 84 -8.32 -10.78 -3.50
C ALA A 84 -8.32 -9.40 -4.20
N ARG A 85 -9.18 -9.22 -5.21
CA ARG A 85 -9.29 -7.97 -6.00
C ARG A 85 -8.02 -7.61 -6.79
N ALA A 86 -7.30 -8.62 -7.27
CA ALA A 86 -6.14 -8.44 -8.14
C ALA A 86 -6.47 -7.59 -9.38
N GLY A 87 -5.55 -6.71 -9.77
CA GLY A 87 -5.66 -5.79 -10.89
C GLY A 87 -6.27 -4.42 -10.57
N LYS A 88 -6.76 -4.19 -9.34
CA LYS A 88 -7.31 -2.87 -8.98
C LYS A 88 -6.19 -1.85 -8.73
N ARG A 89 -6.24 -0.75 -9.48
CA ARG A 89 -5.28 0.36 -9.35
C ARG A 89 -5.90 1.57 -8.63
N PHE A 90 -5.13 2.20 -7.77
CA PHE A 90 -5.49 3.37 -6.98
C PHE A 90 -4.76 4.60 -7.51
N PRO A 91 -5.47 5.74 -7.72
CA PRO A 91 -4.85 6.97 -8.19
C PRO A 91 -4.13 7.68 -7.03
N GLY A 92 -2.80 7.74 -7.11
CA GLY A 92 -1.95 8.35 -6.09
C GLY A 92 -1.78 7.48 -4.84
N CYS A 93 -0.74 7.78 -4.08
CA CYS A 93 -0.42 7.10 -2.83
C CYS A 93 -1.50 7.33 -1.76
N ALA A 94 -2.18 8.49 -1.78
CA ALA A 94 -3.18 8.83 -0.76
C ALA A 94 -4.40 7.91 -0.86
N ALA A 95 -4.88 7.65 -2.08
CA ALA A 95 -5.98 6.71 -2.31
C ALA A 95 -5.58 5.27 -1.96
N LEU A 96 -4.31 4.90 -2.20
CA LEU A 96 -3.78 3.59 -1.81
C LEU A 96 -3.73 3.41 -0.29
N VAL A 97 -3.15 4.38 0.43
CA VAL A 97 -3.03 4.36 1.90
C VAL A 97 -4.43 4.39 2.54
N GLN A 98 -5.34 5.24 2.06
CA GLN A 98 -6.72 5.26 2.53
C GLN A 98 -7.40 3.92 2.30
N HIS A 99 -7.24 3.32 1.10
CA HIS A 99 -7.79 2.01 0.83
C HIS A 99 -7.30 0.98 1.85
N ALA A 100 -5.98 0.84 1.98
CA ALA A 100 -5.36 -0.14 2.86
C ALA A 100 -5.73 0.08 4.34
N GLY A 101 -5.73 1.32 4.82
CA GLY A 101 -6.17 1.64 6.19
C GLY A 101 -7.68 1.49 6.45
N SER A 102 -8.52 1.60 5.42
CA SER A 102 -9.98 1.46 5.55
C SER A 102 -10.51 0.02 5.47
N VAL A 103 -9.63 -0.95 5.18
CA VAL A 103 -10.03 -2.36 5.09
C VAL A 103 -10.43 -2.87 6.47
N ALA A 104 -11.73 -3.04 6.71
CA ALA A 104 -12.24 -3.48 8.02
C ALA A 104 -12.61 -4.97 8.08
N ARG A 105 -12.91 -5.61 6.93
CA ARG A 105 -13.49 -6.97 6.86
C ARG A 105 -12.80 -7.88 5.85
N THR A 106 -11.52 -8.16 6.08
CA THR A 106 -10.74 -9.16 5.33
C THR A 106 -9.87 -9.94 6.31
N LYS A 107 -9.57 -11.22 6.00
CA LYS A 107 -8.63 -12.08 6.76
C LYS A 107 -7.20 -11.51 6.91
N ARG A 108 -6.88 -10.41 6.23
CA ARG A 108 -5.54 -9.81 6.15
C ARG A 108 -5.57 -8.31 6.45
N ARG A 109 -6.44 -7.91 7.36
CA ARG A 109 -6.64 -6.51 7.75
C ARG A 109 -5.35 -5.91 8.32
N LEU A 110 -4.63 -6.64 9.17
CA LEU A 110 -3.39 -6.16 9.78
C LEU A 110 -2.31 -6.01 8.72
N ALA A 111 -2.22 -6.92 7.75
CA ALA A 111 -1.33 -6.77 6.59
C ALA A 111 -1.64 -5.50 5.77
N HIS A 112 -2.92 -5.18 5.53
CA HIS A 112 -3.29 -3.93 4.86
C HIS A 112 -2.89 -2.71 5.70
N ARG A 113 -3.10 -2.75 7.01
CA ARG A 113 -2.72 -1.66 7.92
C ARG A 113 -1.21 -1.45 7.96
N ALA A 114 -0.45 -2.51 8.15
CA ALA A 114 1.01 -2.51 8.13
C ALA A 114 1.55 -1.91 6.82
N PHE A 115 0.97 -2.29 5.69
CA PHE A 115 1.34 -1.72 4.39
C PHE A 115 1.02 -0.23 4.28
N ALA A 116 -0.15 0.20 4.78
CA ALA A 116 -0.53 1.61 4.83
C ALA A 116 0.44 2.43 5.70
N ASP A 117 0.82 1.89 6.85
CA ASP A 117 1.74 2.52 7.79
C ASP A 117 3.16 2.62 7.22
N ALA A 118 3.64 1.58 6.54
CA ALA A 118 4.94 1.58 5.87
C ALA A 118 5.00 2.63 4.74
N LEU A 119 3.95 2.73 3.91
CA LEU A 119 3.84 3.80 2.91
C LEU A 119 3.71 5.18 3.54
N GLY A 120 2.97 5.29 4.65
CA GLY A 120 2.85 6.53 5.40
C GLY A 120 4.20 7.00 5.93
N ARG A 121 5.01 6.10 6.50
CA ARG A 121 6.39 6.38 6.92
C ARG A 121 7.26 6.81 5.74
N LEU A 122 7.22 6.06 4.65
CA LEU A 122 7.99 6.35 3.44
C LEU A 122 7.71 7.77 2.92
N LEU A 123 6.43 8.15 2.87
CA LEU A 123 6.00 9.42 2.27
C LEU A 123 6.02 10.59 3.27
N GLY A 124 6.50 10.38 4.49
CA GLY A 124 6.51 11.39 5.55
C GLY A 124 5.12 11.76 6.08
N TRP A 125 4.11 10.90 5.89
CA TRP A 125 2.74 11.06 6.40
C TRP A 125 2.56 10.47 7.79
N GLY A 126 3.66 10.37 8.56
CA GLY A 126 3.71 9.64 9.82
C GLY A 126 2.46 9.85 10.68
N ALA A 127 2.04 8.79 11.39
CA ALA A 127 0.80 8.66 12.18
C ALA A 127 0.42 9.92 12.97
N GLY A 128 -0.13 10.89 12.25
CA GLY A 128 -0.29 12.26 12.71
C GLY A 128 -1.73 12.60 12.52
N ARG A 129 -2.56 12.17 13.48
CA ARG A 129 -3.92 12.64 13.71
C ARG A 129 -4.74 12.79 12.42
N THR A 130 -5.47 11.74 12.07
CA THR A 130 -6.82 11.97 11.54
C THR A 130 -7.66 12.53 12.70
N THR A 131 -7.46 13.79 13.09
CA THR A 131 -8.61 14.56 13.54
C THR A 131 -9.45 14.71 12.28
N PRO A 132 -10.66 14.14 12.20
CA PRO A 132 -11.55 14.53 11.12
C PRO A 132 -11.70 16.04 11.23
N VAL A 133 -11.20 16.80 10.26
CA VAL A 133 -11.62 18.18 10.09
C VAL A 133 -13.13 18.11 9.91
N PRO A 134 -13.95 18.65 10.82
CA PRO A 134 -15.35 18.80 10.50
C PRO A 134 -15.40 19.76 9.31
N VAL A 135 -15.77 19.24 8.14
CA VAL A 135 -16.45 20.05 7.13
C VAL A 135 -17.68 20.59 7.83
N ASN A 136 -17.57 21.78 8.43
CA ASN A 136 -18.58 22.83 8.50
C ASN A 136 -18.26 23.91 9.56
N MET A 137 -17.09 24.55 9.47
CA MET A 137 -16.94 25.92 9.98
C MET A 137 -16.32 26.79 8.90
N LEU A 138 -17.12 27.09 7.88
CA LEU A 138 -16.94 28.30 7.10
C LEU A 138 -17.47 29.47 7.95
N PRO A 139 -16.67 30.51 8.24
CA PRO A 139 -17.19 31.73 8.82
C PRO A 139 -17.79 32.60 7.70
N GLY A 140 -18.90 33.29 8.01
CA GLY A 140 -19.25 34.51 7.28
C GLY A 140 -20.62 34.53 6.62
N SER A 141 -21.59 35.03 7.39
CA SER A 141 -22.62 36.02 7.02
C SER A 141 -23.30 35.97 5.65
N CYS A 142 -24.62 35.79 5.70
CA CYS A 142 -25.60 36.67 5.06
C CYS A 142 -26.97 36.45 5.74
N GLN A 143 -27.25 37.19 6.82
CA GLN A 143 -28.63 37.46 7.24
C GLN A 143 -29.08 38.70 6.46
N ASN A 144 -29.99 38.52 5.50
CA ASN A 144 -31.03 39.50 5.19
C ASN A 144 -32.09 38.91 4.26
N VAL A 145 -33.29 39.48 4.34
CA VAL A 145 -34.59 39.20 3.68
C VAL A 145 -35.49 38.24 4.49
N ALA A 146 -36.68 38.61 4.96
CA ALA A 146 -37.53 39.79 4.75
C ALA A 146 -38.36 40.09 6.01
#